data_AF-A9A8I5-F1
#
_entry.id   AF-A9A8I5-F1
#
_cell.length_a   1.000
_cell.length_b   1.000
_cell.length_c   1.000
_cell.angle_alpha   90.00
_cell.angle_beta   90.00
_cell.angle_gamma   90.00
#
_symmetry.space_group_name_H-M   'P 1'
#
loop_
_entity.id
_entity.type
_entity.pdbx_description
1 polymer ?
#
loop_
_entity_poly.entity_id
_entity_poly.type
_entity_poly.pdbx_seq_one_letter_code
_entity_poly.pdbx_strand_id
1 'polypeptide(L)'
;MPNMYSHLILSKIFLEKEFGDNFDLNNFYFGSSVPDIGYFSDIERKITHFYETDPEKFFESSTISEKSFLKGYKLHLYLDNIWKCEIRLKNNISIEENALIYNYFDEFLKNKFDIELEYFKNFILNGNCDFLEKLNIDRITCENWKKCSFYNISEFEFNENYQKIVDEYLKILKINLQALSRKWRAYPGISRL
;
A
#
# COMPACT_ATOMS: atom_id res chain seq x y z
N MET A 1 8.97 -4.85 -5.87
CA MET A 1 8.58 -4.31 -4.55
C MET A 1 7.92 -5.45 -3.80
N PRO A 2 8.55 -6.04 -2.77
CA PRO A 2 7.76 -6.82 -1.81
C PRO A 2 6.74 -5.83 -1.19
N ASN A 3 5.60 -6.29 -0.66
CA ASN A 3 4.66 -5.48 0.18
C ASN A 3 3.58 -4.64 -0.53
N MET A 4 3.42 -4.69 -1.85
CA MET A 4 2.33 -3.98 -2.53
C MET A 4 0.97 -4.38 -1.94
N TYR A 5 0.79 -5.66 -1.65
CA TYR A 5 -0.47 -6.21 -1.14
C TYR A 5 -0.83 -5.67 0.25
N SER A 6 0.11 -5.68 1.20
CA SER A 6 -0.12 -5.11 2.54
C SER A 6 -0.61 -3.67 2.48
N HIS A 7 0.00 -2.84 1.63
CA HIS A 7 -0.44 -1.44 1.45
C HIS A 7 -1.87 -1.34 0.92
N LEU A 8 -2.24 -2.18 -0.04
CA LEU A 8 -3.58 -2.20 -0.61
C LEU A 8 -4.64 -2.62 0.41
N ILE A 9 -4.38 -3.67 1.19
CA ILE A 9 -5.29 -4.14 2.23
C ILE A 9 -5.45 -3.08 3.33
N LEU A 10 -4.34 -2.51 3.81
CA LEU A 10 -4.39 -1.45 4.80
C LEU A 10 -5.16 -0.25 4.27
N SER A 11 -4.93 0.15 3.02
CA SER A 11 -5.64 1.25 2.39
C SER A 11 -7.14 1.02 2.28
N LYS A 12 -7.57 -0.20 1.96
CA LYS A 12 -8.98 -0.59 2.02
C LYS A 12 -9.55 -0.45 3.43
N ILE A 13 -8.81 -0.88 4.47
CA ILE A 13 -9.23 -0.75 5.87
C ILE A 13 -9.40 0.72 6.28
N PHE A 14 -8.48 1.60 5.87
CA PHE A 14 -8.58 3.04 6.15
C PHE A 14 -9.77 3.66 5.42
N LEU A 15 -9.96 3.34 4.14
CA LEU A 15 -11.08 3.84 3.35
C LEU A 15 -12.44 3.49 3.97
N GLU A 16 -12.59 2.26 4.48
CA GLU A 16 -13.83 1.81 5.14
C GLU A 16 -14.13 2.51 6.48
N LYS A 17 -13.14 3.16 7.11
CA LYS A 17 -13.34 3.96 8.32
C LYS A 17 -13.83 5.37 8.01
N GLU A 18 -13.55 5.89 6.81
CA GLU A 18 -13.77 7.28 6.43
C GLU A 18 -15.12 7.54 5.72
N PHE A 19 -16.16 6.73 5.94
CA PHE A 19 -17.51 6.85 5.36
C PHE A 19 -17.85 8.26 4.81
N GLY A 20 -17.91 8.44 3.48
CA GLY A 20 -18.58 9.63 2.91
C GLY A 20 -18.05 10.28 1.63
N ASP A 21 -16.90 9.91 1.08
CA ASP A 21 -16.36 10.61 -0.09
C ASP A 21 -16.69 9.92 -1.42
N ASN A 22 -17.09 10.70 -2.44
CA ASN A 22 -17.18 10.23 -3.84
C ASN A 22 -15.75 10.06 -4.39
N PHE A 23 -15.25 8.83 -4.39
CA PHE A 23 -13.83 8.51 -4.60
C PHE A 23 -13.58 7.80 -5.93
N ASP A 24 -12.53 8.20 -6.64
CA ASP A 24 -11.98 7.43 -7.76
C ASP A 24 -11.06 6.33 -7.21
N LEU A 25 -11.61 5.12 -7.09
CA LEU A 25 -10.90 3.96 -6.55
C LEU A 25 -9.70 3.55 -7.40
N ASN A 26 -9.74 3.75 -8.72
CA ASN A 26 -8.60 3.43 -9.60
C ASN A 26 -7.38 4.24 -9.18
N ASN A 27 -7.58 5.55 -9.07
CA ASN A 27 -6.50 6.47 -8.75
C ASN A 27 -6.10 6.42 -7.27
N PHE A 28 -7.04 6.17 -6.36
CA PHE A 28 -6.71 5.94 -4.95
C PHE A 28 -5.83 4.71 -4.74
N TYR A 29 -6.23 3.54 -5.25
CA TYR A 29 -5.44 2.33 -5.05
C TYR A 29 -4.10 2.43 -5.76
N PHE A 30 -4.07 3.01 -6.97
CA PHE A 30 -2.83 3.31 -7.66
C PHE A 30 -1.90 4.18 -6.80
N GLY A 31 -2.39 5.29 -6.24
CA GLY A 31 -1.64 6.14 -5.32
C GLY A 31 -1.15 5.41 -4.06
N SER A 32 -1.98 4.53 -3.50
CA SER A 32 -1.69 3.80 -2.26
C SER A 32 -0.64 2.70 -2.38
N SER A 33 -0.36 2.28 -3.61
CA SER A 33 0.54 1.18 -3.92
C SER A 33 1.68 1.60 -4.85
N VAL A 34 1.87 2.91 -5.03
CA VAL A 34 3.02 3.43 -5.78
C VAL A 34 4.29 2.93 -5.09
N PRO A 35 5.28 2.43 -5.82
CA PRO A 35 6.51 1.91 -5.23
C PRO A 35 7.50 3.01 -4.92
N ASP A 36 8.52 2.62 -4.16
CA ASP A 36 9.78 3.35 -4.14
C ASP A 36 10.33 3.43 -5.58
N ILE A 37 10.26 4.61 -6.20
CA ILE A 37 10.91 5.06 -7.46
C ILE A 37 12.40 4.72 -7.55
N GLY A 38 13.10 4.40 -6.45
CA GLY A 38 14.42 3.77 -6.52
C GLY A 38 14.40 2.44 -7.29
N TYR A 39 13.25 1.76 -7.33
CA TYR A 39 13.00 0.58 -8.14
C TYR A 39 12.79 0.89 -9.64
N PHE A 40 12.45 2.14 -10.01
CA PHE A 40 12.15 2.53 -11.40
C PHE A 40 13.30 3.13 -12.18
N SER A 41 14.33 3.65 -11.51
CA SER A 41 15.15 4.68 -12.15
C SER A 41 16.64 4.36 -12.28
N ASP A 42 17.17 3.25 -11.73
CA ASP A 42 18.62 3.01 -11.57
C ASP A 42 19.38 4.20 -10.92
N ILE A 43 18.66 5.22 -10.46
CA ILE A 43 19.16 6.41 -9.79
C ILE A 43 19.13 6.09 -8.30
N GLU A 44 20.32 6.00 -7.71
CA GLU A 44 20.49 5.89 -6.28
C GLU A 44 19.79 7.08 -5.59
N ARG A 45 18.67 6.77 -4.90
CA ARG A 45 17.91 7.59 -3.96
C ARG A 45 17.65 9.06 -4.34
N LYS A 46 16.41 9.34 -4.77
CA LYS A 46 15.78 10.66 -4.59
C LYS A 46 14.43 10.69 -3.86
N ILE A 47 13.86 9.56 -3.41
CA ILE A 47 12.58 9.56 -2.66
C ILE A 47 12.76 9.61 -1.15
N THR A 48 13.97 9.43 -0.65
CA THR A 48 14.28 9.88 0.72
C THR A 48 13.80 11.32 0.95
N HIS A 49 13.75 12.16 -0.10
CA HIS A 49 13.20 13.52 -0.04
C HIS A 49 11.66 13.61 0.01
N PHE A 50 10.88 12.61 -0.43
CA PHE A 50 9.41 12.65 -0.37
C PHE A 50 8.84 12.15 0.96
N TYR A 51 9.59 11.30 1.68
CA TYR A 51 9.27 10.99 3.07
C TYR A 51 9.33 12.24 3.97
N GLU A 52 10.04 13.29 3.51
CA GLU A 52 10.27 14.56 4.22
C GLU A 52 9.57 15.77 3.56
N THR A 53 8.96 15.62 2.37
CA THR A 53 8.30 16.73 1.67
C THR A 53 6.78 16.54 1.54
N ASP A 54 6.07 17.66 1.65
CA ASP A 54 4.62 17.82 1.49
C ASP A 54 4.19 17.50 0.04
N PRO A 55 3.66 16.29 -0.26
CA PRO A 55 3.37 15.88 -1.64
C PRO A 55 2.34 16.80 -2.30
N GLU A 56 1.49 17.47 -1.53
CA GLU A 56 0.57 18.52 -1.96
C GLU A 56 1.22 19.59 -2.85
N LYS A 57 2.53 19.84 -2.72
CA LYS A 57 3.25 20.82 -3.55
C LYS A 57 3.32 20.43 -5.03
N PHE A 58 3.14 19.15 -5.34
CA PHE A 58 3.21 18.61 -6.70
C PHE A 58 1.83 18.40 -7.33
N PHE A 59 0.75 18.43 -6.53
CA PHE A 59 -0.59 18.11 -6.98
C PHE A 59 -1.54 19.28 -6.77
N GLU A 60 -2.25 19.67 -7.82
CA GLU A 60 -3.15 20.82 -7.79
C GLU A 60 -4.47 20.50 -7.07
N SER A 61 -4.74 19.21 -6.83
CA SER A 61 -5.98 18.69 -6.22
C SER A 61 -7.24 19.23 -6.91
N SER A 62 -7.19 19.39 -8.24
CA SER A 62 -8.24 20.08 -8.99
C SER A 62 -9.37 19.13 -9.43
N THR A 63 -9.03 17.85 -9.67
CA THR A 63 -9.97 16.82 -10.13
C THR A 63 -10.21 15.75 -9.08
N ILE A 64 -11.32 15.01 -9.17
CA ILE A 64 -11.59 13.87 -8.27
C ILE A 64 -10.47 12.83 -8.39
N SER A 65 -10.04 12.50 -9.60
CA SER A 65 -8.96 11.55 -9.84
C SER A 65 -7.64 11.97 -9.18
N GLU A 66 -7.24 13.25 -9.30
CA GLU A 66 -6.01 13.74 -8.68
C GLU A 66 -6.13 13.79 -7.14
N LYS A 67 -7.27 14.26 -6.61
CA LYS A 67 -7.54 14.22 -5.16
C LYS A 67 -7.49 12.80 -4.62
N SER A 68 -8.06 11.85 -5.36
CA SER A 68 -8.06 10.45 -4.96
C SER A 68 -6.67 9.83 -5.01
N PHE A 69 -5.89 10.12 -6.06
CA PHE A 69 -4.49 9.73 -6.14
C PHE A 69 -3.67 10.29 -4.97
N LEU A 70 -3.74 11.61 -4.74
CA LEU A 70 -3.01 12.27 -3.66
C LEU A 70 -3.37 11.69 -2.29
N LYS A 71 -4.65 11.41 -2.02
CA LYS A 71 -5.07 10.78 -0.77
C LYS A 71 -4.46 9.38 -0.61
N GLY A 72 -4.49 8.57 -1.68
CA GLY A 72 -3.86 7.25 -1.69
C GLY A 72 -2.35 7.35 -1.45
N TYR A 73 -1.68 8.25 -2.15
CA TYR A 73 -0.24 8.46 -2.06
C TYR A 73 0.20 8.97 -0.67
N LYS A 74 -0.55 9.88 -0.07
CA LYS A 74 -0.31 10.30 1.32
C LYS A 74 -0.44 9.15 2.31
N LEU A 75 -1.42 8.27 2.10
CA LEU A 75 -1.60 7.08 2.93
C LEU A 75 -0.43 6.11 2.73
N HIS A 76 0.01 5.88 1.49
CA HIS A 76 1.21 5.09 1.20
C HIS A 76 2.43 5.60 1.96
N LEU A 77 2.73 6.90 1.85
CA LEU A 77 3.86 7.53 2.55
C LEU A 77 3.73 7.42 4.08
N TYR A 78 2.53 7.57 4.62
CA TYR A 78 2.26 7.40 6.05
C TYR A 78 2.57 5.97 6.53
N LEU A 79 2.09 4.96 5.80
CA LEU A 79 2.34 3.55 6.10
C LEU A 79 3.84 3.23 6.04
N ASP A 80 4.51 3.62 4.95
CA ASP A 80 5.94 3.36 4.79
C ASP A 80 6.79 4.08 5.83
N ASN A 81 6.46 5.34 6.18
CA ASN A 81 7.19 6.08 7.21
C ASN A 81 7.08 5.42 8.59
N ILE A 82 5.88 4.97 8.98
CA ILE A 82 5.71 4.24 10.24
C ILE A 82 6.50 2.95 10.20
N TRP A 83 6.39 2.17 9.12
CA TRP A 83 7.14 0.92 9.02
C TRP A 83 8.65 1.17 9.10
N LYS A 84 9.17 2.12 8.32
CA LYS A 84 10.60 2.42 8.28
C LYS A 84 11.12 2.90 9.64
N CYS A 85 10.48 3.91 10.23
CA CYS A 85 11.00 4.59 11.41
C CYS A 85 10.65 3.84 12.70
N GLU A 86 9.39 3.44 12.87
CA GLU A 86 8.88 2.87 14.11
C GLU A 86 9.04 1.35 14.19
N ILE A 87 9.23 0.66 13.05
CA ILE A 87 9.42 -0.79 13.03
C ILE A 87 10.85 -1.15 12.62
N ARG A 88 11.24 -0.91 11.37
CA ARG A 88 12.49 -1.43 10.80
C ARG A 88 13.72 -0.84 11.49
N LEU A 89 13.84 0.49 11.52
CA LEU A 89 15.01 1.17 12.08
C LEU A 89 15.08 1.04 13.60
N LYS A 90 13.95 1.19 14.30
CA LYS A 90 13.86 1.02 15.75
C LYS A 90 14.31 -0.37 16.23
N ASN A 91 13.96 -1.43 15.48
CA ASN A 91 14.31 -2.80 15.82
C ASN A 91 15.60 -3.30 15.12
N ASN A 92 16.35 -2.42 14.43
CA ASN A 92 17.57 -2.74 13.69
C ASN A 92 17.42 -3.93 12.70
N ILE A 93 16.29 -3.98 12.00
CA ILE A 93 15.96 -5.03 11.03
C ILE A 93 16.71 -4.75 9.71
N SER A 94 17.44 -5.76 9.21
CA SER A 94 18.17 -5.67 7.93
C SER A 94 17.23 -5.57 6.74
N ILE A 95 17.74 -5.25 5.55
CA ILE A 95 16.90 -5.13 4.35
C ILE A 95 16.37 -6.51 3.94
N GLU A 96 17.21 -7.54 4.04
CA GLU A 96 16.88 -8.93 3.73
C GLU A 96 15.80 -9.45 4.67
N GLU A 97 15.98 -9.24 5.97
CA GLU A 97 15.01 -9.65 7.00
C GLU A 97 13.68 -8.90 6.84
N ASN A 98 13.74 -7.60 6.50
CA ASN A 98 12.55 -6.79 6.23
C ASN A 98 11.70 -7.37 5.10
N ALA A 99 12.33 -7.87 4.03
CA ALA A 99 11.59 -8.49 2.93
C ALA A 99 10.87 -9.78 3.37
N LEU A 100 11.50 -10.59 4.24
CA LEU A 100 10.88 -11.80 4.79
C LEU A 100 9.69 -11.46 5.70
N ILE A 101 9.84 -10.48 6.59
CA ILE A 101 8.77 -10.03 7.48
C ILE A 101 7.56 -9.54 6.68
N TYR A 102 7.80 -8.82 5.59
CA TYR A 102 6.71 -8.32 4.78
C TYR A 102 6.03 -9.39 3.92
N ASN A 103 6.77 -10.37 3.39
CA ASN A 103 6.15 -11.53 2.74
C ASN A 103 5.21 -12.24 3.73
N TYR A 104 5.69 -12.46 4.95
CA TYR A 104 4.86 -12.96 6.04
C TYR A 104 3.65 -12.07 6.32
N PHE A 105 3.81 -10.74 6.28
CA PHE A 105 2.71 -9.82 6.51
C PHE A 105 1.65 -9.88 5.40
N ASP A 106 2.06 -10.01 4.14
CA ASP A 106 1.15 -10.21 3.01
C ASP A 106 0.37 -11.52 3.16
N GLU A 107 1.06 -12.62 3.47
CA GLU A 107 0.45 -13.94 3.74
C GLU A 107 -0.54 -13.89 4.90
N PHE A 108 -0.14 -13.24 6.00
CA PHE A 108 -0.98 -13.05 7.19
C PHE A 108 -2.26 -12.27 6.85
N LEU A 109 -2.15 -11.15 6.13
CA LEU A 109 -3.30 -10.35 5.73
C LEU A 109 -4.21 -11.13 4.77
N LYS A 110 -3.63 -11.86 3.81
CA LYS A 110 -4.40 -12.71 2.88
C LYS A 110 -5.17 -13.77 3.64
N ASN A 111 -4.53 -14.52 4.52
CA ASN A 111 -5.19 -15.51 5.38
C ASN A 111 -6.25 -14.88 6.31
N LYS A 112 -6.02 -13.64 6.78
CA LYS A 112 -6.95 -12.96 7.69
C LYS A 112 -8.22 -12.48 7.01
N PHE A 113 -8.10 -11.99 5.79
CA PHE A 113 -9.15 -11.22 5.10
C PHE A 113 -9.73 -11.92 3.88
N ASP A 114 -9.06 -12.94 3.35
CA ASP A 114 -9.47 -13.71 2.17
C ASP A 114 -9.72 -12.81 0.94
N ILE A 115 -8.86 -11.81 0.75
CA ILE A 115 -8.88 -10.95 -0.44
C ILE A 115 -7.71 -11.30 -1.34
N GLU A 116 -8.01 -11.71 -2.56
CA GLU A 116 -6.98 -11.95 -3.57
C GLU A 116 -6.40 -10.65 -4.13
N LEU A 117 -5.11 -10.65 -4.48
CA LEU A 117 -4.46 -9.49 -5.08
C LEU A 117 -5.16 -9.04 -6.38
N GLU A 118 -5.79 -9.97 -7.10
CA GLU A 118 -6.56 -9.71 -8.32
C GLU A 118 -7.70 -8.71 -8.10
N TYR A 119 -8.27 -8.64 -6.89
CA TYR A 119 -9.28 -7.63 -6.53
C TYR A 119 -8.77 -6.20 -6.77
N PHE A 120 -7.50 -5.93 -6.45
CA PHE A 120 -6.91 -4.60 -6.58
C PHE A 120 -6.36 -4.31 -7.98
N LYS A 121 -6.05 -5.36 -8.74
CA LYS A 121 -5.30 -5.26 -10.00
C LYS A 121 -5.96 -4.34 -11.01
N ASN A 122 -7.27 -4.48 -11.22
CA ASN A 122 -8.00 -3.64 -12.17
C ASN A 122 -7.96 -2.16 -11.78
N PHE A 123 -8.04 -1.85 -10.48
CA PHE A 123 -7.94 -0.47 -10.01
C PHE A 123 -6.57 0.14 -10.32
N ILE A 124 -5.49 -0.59 -10.04
CA ILE A 124 -4.12 -0.12 -10.27
C ILE A 124 -3.83 0.02 -11.77
N LEU A 125 -4.20 -0.97 -12.58
CA LEU A 125 -4.00 -0.94 -14.04
C LEU A 125 -4.70 0.26 -14.67
N ASN A 126 -5.89 0.63 -14.16
CA ASN A 126 -6.68 1.76 -14.66
C ASN A 126 -6.32 3.12 -14.04
N GLY A 127 -5.37 3.19 -13.09
CA GLY A 127 -4.90 4.46 -12.54
C GLY A 127 -4.26 5.36 -13.60
N ASN A 128 -4.24 6.68 -13.42
CA ASN A 128 -3.66 7.60 -14.39
C ASN A 128 -2.15 7.81 -14.15
N CYS A 129 -1.31 7.30 -15.05
CA CYS A 129 0.14 7.47 -14.96
C CYS A 129 0.63 8.93 -15.06
N ASP A 130 -0.18 9.85 -15.60
CA ASP A 130 0.19 11.27 -15.69
C ASP A 130 0.41 11.91 -14.30
N PHE A 131 -0.13 11.31 -13.23
CA PHE A 131 0.15 11.74 -11.85
C PHE A 131 1.58 11.45 -11.40
N LEU A 132 2.21 10.41 -11.94
CA LEU A 132 3.60 10.06 -11.64
C LEU A 132 4.59 10.93 -12.42
N GLU A 133 4.18 11.54 -13.55
CA GLU A 133 5.00 12.52 -14.26
C GLU A 133 5.30 13.75 -13.39
N LYS A 134 4.35 14.16 -12.54
CA LYS A 134 4.53 15.22 -11.54
C LYS A 134 5.59 14.90 -10.49
N LEU A 135 5.96 13.62 -10.37
CA LEU A 135 7.01 13.10 -9.51
C LEU A 135 8.28 12.71 -10.31
N ASN A 136 8.39 13.17 -11.57
CA ASN A 136 9.48 12.87 -12.51
C ASN A 136 9.60 11.38 -12.91
N ILE A 137 8.48 10.67 -12.99
CA ILE A 137 8.42 9.31 -13.53
C ILE A 137 7.64 9.37 -14.83
N ASP A 138 8.27 9.00 -15.94
CA ASP A 138 7.60 9.02 -17.22
C ASP A 138 6.50 7.93 -17.31
N ARG A 139 5.55 8.16 -18.21
CA ARG A 139 4.42 7.27 -18.43
C ARG A 139 4.82 5.85 -18.80
N ILE A 140 5.87 5.65 -19.60
CA ILE A 140 6.29 4.30 -20.03
C ILE A 140 6.76 3.50 -18.83
N THR A 141 7.57 4.11 -17.98
CA THR A 141 8.06 3.52 -16.73
C THR A 141 6.90 3.17 -15.79
N CYS A 142 5.92 4.06 -15.62
CA CYS A 142 4.71 3.79 -14.84
C CYS A 142 3.88 2.61 -15.38
N GLU A 143 3.61 2.58 -16.69
CA GLU A 143 2.81 1.52 -17.32
C GLU A 143 3.49 0.14 -17.24
N ASN A 144 4.81 0.11 -17.43
CA ASN A 144 5.59 -1.11 -17.29
C ASN A 144 5.59 -1.61 -15.85
N TRP A 145 5.74 -0.70 -14.89
CA TRP A 145 5.64 -1.04 -13.48
C TRP A 145 4.30 -1.70 -13.16
N LYS A 146 3.18 -1.06 -13.52
CA LYS A 146 1.84 -1.58 -13.24
C LYS A 146 1.72 -3.02 -13.69
N LYS A 147 2.12 -3.34 -14.92
CA LYS A 147 2.04 -4.69 -15.50
C LYS A 147 2.92 -5.72 -14.77
N CYS A 148 4.09 -5.32 -14.30
CA CYS A 148 5.09 -6.22 -13.72
C CYS A 148 5.06 -6.29 -12.18
N SER A 149 4.21 -5.50 -11.52
CA SER A 149 4.19 -5.34 -10.07
C SER A 149 3.44 -6.44 -9.30
N PHE A 150 2.62 -7.23 -9.99
CA PHE A 150 1.77 -8.24 -9.37
C PHE A 150 2.52 -9.56 -9.18
N TYR A 151 2.30 -10.20 -8.03
CA TYR A 151 2.94 -11.46 -7.63
C TYR A 151 1.94 -12.37 -6.92
N ASN A 152 2.31 -13.64 -6.83
CA ASN A 152 1.55 -14.61 -6.04
C ASN A 152 1.97 -14.49 -4.58
N ILE A 153 0.98 -14.37 -3.69
CA ILE A 153 1.18 -14.43 -2.24
C ILE A 153 1.19 -15.90 -1.85
N SER A 154 2.22 -16.32 -1.13
CA SER A 154 2.38 -17.69 -0.66
C SER A 154 1.27 -18.10 0.31
N GLU A 155 1.25 -19.39 0.66
CA GLU A 155 0.42 -19.88 1.76
C GLU A 155 0.95 -19.36 3.09
N PHE A 156 0.04 -19.10 4.02
CA PHE A 156 0.39 -18.56 5.32
C PHE A 156 1.02 -19.61 6.23
N GLU A 157 2.27 -19.38 6.60
CA GLU A 157 2.99 -20.14 7.62
C GLU A 157 3.27 -19.26 8.84
N PHE A 158 2.80 -19.67 10.03
CA PHE A 158 2.95 -18.87 11.23
C PHE A 158 4.42 -18.75 11.68
N ASN A 159 4.87 -17.52 11.89
CA ASN A 159 6.17 -17.20 12.44
C ASN A 159 6.00 -16.27 13.65
N GLU A 160 6.32 -16.76 14.85
CA GLU A 160 6.10 -16.02 16.09
C GLU A 160 6.88 -14.70 16.16
N ASN A 161 8.10 -14.67 15.61
CA ASN A 161 8.92 -13.47 15.62
C ASN A 161 8.35 -12.41 14.69
N TYR A 162 7.91 -12.81 13.49
CA TYR A 162 7.31 -11.88 12.53
C TYR A 162 5.93 -11.43 12.96
N GLN A 163 5.16 -12.30 13.62
CA GLN A 163 3.88 -11.93 14.20
C GLN A 163 4.02 -10.79 15.22
N LYS A 164 5.02 -10.83 16.11
CA LYS A 164 5.25 -9.76 17.09
C LYS A 164 5.50 -8.41 16.42
N ILE A 165 6.26 -8.40 15.33
CA ILE A 165 6.57 -7.20 14.54
C ILE A 165 5.31 -6.68 13.84
N VAL A 166 4.56 -7.56 13.18
CA VAL A 166 3.29 -7.22 12.51
C VAL A 166 2.27 -6.69 13.51
N ASP A 167 2.15 -7.31 14.69
CA ASP A 167 1.24 -6.86 15.76
C ASP A 167 1.64 -5.48 16.30
N GLU A 168 2.92 -5.20 16.49
CA GLU A 168 3.41 -3.87 16.86
C GLU A 168 3.00 -2.83 15.81
N TYR A 169 3.22 -3.13 14.53
CA TYR A 169 2.87 -2.23 13.44
C TYR A 169 1.36 -1.93 13.38
N LEU A 170 0.53 -2.96 13.41
CA LEU A 170 -0.93 -2.80 13.39
C LEU A 170 -1.47 -2.08 14.62
N LYS A 171 -0.81 -2.26 15.78
CA LYS A 171 -1.13 -1.51 17.00
C LYS A 171 -0.85 -0.02 16.84
N ILE A 172 0.30 0.36 16.25
CA ILE A 172 0.63 1.76 15.97
C ILE A 172 -0.41 2.38 15.03
N LEU A 173 -0.80 1.64 13.98
CA LEU A 173 -1.85 2.06 13.03
C LEU A 173 -3.27 2.06 13.64
N LYS A 174 -3.44 1.64 14.90
CA LYS A 174 -4.74 1.50 15.58
C LYS A 174 -5.72 0.63 14.76
N ILE A 175 -5.20 -0.46 14.21
CA ILE A 175 -5.99 -1.45 13.47
C ILE A 175 -6.31 -2.61 14.39
N ASN A 176 -7.60 -2.75 14.73
CA ASN A 176 -8.08 -3.89 15.51
C ASN A 176 -8.62 -4.97 14.56
N LEU A 177 -7.80 -5.98 14.29
CA LEU A 177 -8.15 -7.09 13.39
C LEU A 177 -9.32 -7.95 13.89
N GLN A 178 -9.54 -8.05 15.20
CA GLN A 178 -10.67 -8.82 15.73
C GLN A 178 -12.00 -8.16 15.38
N ALA A 179 -12.07 -6.83 15.45
CA ALA A 179 -13.25 -6.06 15.06
C ALA A 179 -13.51 -6.14 13.54
N LEU A 180 -12.46 -6.06 12.72
CA LEU A 180 -12.57 -6.08 11.26
C LEU A 180 -12.99 -7.44 10.71
N SER A 181 -12.43 -8.54 11.23
CA SER A 181 -12.76 -9.90 10.77
C SER A 181 -14.23 -10.31 11.02
N ARG A 182 -14.90 -9.68 11.99
CA ARG A 182 -16.34 -9.87 12.23
C ARG A 182 -17.19 -9.12 11.22
N LYS A 183 -16.78 -7.90 10.86
CA LYS A 183 -17.48 -7.04 9.89
C LYS A 183 -17.41 -7.62 8.48
N TRP A 184 -16.25 -8.15 8.06
CA TRP A 184 -16.07 -8.68 6.71
C TRP A 184 -16.72 -10.06 6.51
N ARG A 185 -16.76 -10.90 7.55
CA ARG A 185 -17.53 -12.16 7.52
C ARG A 185 -19.05 -11.97 7.56
N ALA A 186 -19.53 -10.88 8.15
CA ALA A 186 -20.96 -10.57 8.25
C ALA A 186 -21.57 -9.99 6.96
N TYR A 187 -20.74 -9.57 6.00
CA TYR A 187 -21.18 -9.00 4.72
C TYR A 187 -20.53 -9.73 3.53
N PRO A 188 -21.04 -10.91 3.12
CA PRO A 188 -20.55 -11.65 1.96
C PRO A 188 -20.90 -10.96 0.61
N GLY A 189 -21.35 -9.71 0.62
CA GLY A 189 -21.82 -8.97 -0.55
C GLY A 189 -20.76 -8.15 -1.30
N ILE A 190 -19.51 -8.12 -0.84
CA ILE A 190 -18.41 -7.40 -1.53
C ILE A 190 -17.47 -8.39 -2.26
N SER A 191 -17.71 -9.69 -2.18
CA SER A 191 -16.98 -10.74 -2.92
C SER A 191 -17.63 -11.14 -4.26
N ARG A 192 -18.60 -10.38 -4.76
CA ARG A 192 -19.18 -10.55 -6.11
C ARG A 192 -19.56 -9.21 -6.74
N LEU A 193 -18.58 -8.42 -7.16
CA LEU A 193 -18.70 -7.47 -8.26
C LEU A 193 -17.38 -7.46 -9.04
#